data_AF-A0A849W5L8-F1
#
_entry.id   AF-A0A849W5L8-F1
#
_cell.length_a   1.000
_cell.length_b   1.000
_cell.length_c   1.000
_cell.angle_alpha   90.00
_cell.angle_beta   90.00
_cell.angle_gamma   90.00
#
_symmetry.space_group_name_H-M   'P 1'
#
loop_
_entity.id
_entity.type
_entity.pdbx_description
1 polymer ?
#
loop_
_entity_poly.entity_id
_entity_poly.type
_entity_poly.pdbx_seq_one_letter_code
_entity_poly.pdbx_strand_id
1 'polypeptide(L)'
;MDTKKSILKFIFVGYLFAQVIEFQFNILITGNIGNWIFTLLFYPLLLTLAYYSTKLINNIQNKQLGNFLYFLFWSCFGLFIMEWTIIGNSPWSNPDANQLGMFSFWAAVFMMPKIFTDKNEHLKNLKKNITYYFVAYALITTPLGLVLPQNLRLFVLVWFEIIGYTAMHLFYFSYLKNYSISTK
;
A
#
# COMPACT_ATOMS: atom_id res chain seq x y z
N MET A 1 24.85 -0.20 2.62
CA MET A 1 24.05 0.91 3.16
C MET A 1 23.65 0.53 4.57
N ASP A 2 23.86 1.44 5.51
CA ASP A 2 23.48 1.33 6.91
C ASP A 2 22.03 0.87 7.06
N THR A 3 21.78 -0.22 7.79
CA THR A 3 20.46 -0.84 8.00
C THR A 3 19.41 0.18 8.41
N LYS A 4 19.83 1.22 9.14
CA LYS A 4 19.01 2.37 9.57
C LYS A 4 18.45 3.18 8.40
N LYS A 5 19.24 3.46 7.36
CA LYS A 5 18.76 4.22 6.19
C LYS A 5 17.76 3.40 5.37
N SER A 6 17.91 2.07 5.34
CA SER A 6 17.00 1.20 4.59
C SER A 6 15.63 1.07 5.27
N ILE A 7 15.59 0.97 6.60
CA ILE A 7 14.33 0.90 7.35
C ILE A 7 13.57 2.23 7.29
N LEU A 8 14.26 3.37 7.46
CA LEU A 8 13.61 4.68 7.35
C LEU A 8 13.01 4.90 5.97
N LYS A 9 13.73 4.52 4.90
CA LYS A 9 13.19 4.57 3.54
C LYS A 9 11.98 3.65 3.37
N PHE A 10 12.03 2.44 3.93
CA PHE A 10 10.90 1.50 3.90
C PHE A 10 9.67 2.13 4.56
N ILE A 11 9.81 2.60 5.79
CA ILE A 11 8.72 3.22 6.55
C ILE A 11 8.18 4.43 5.80
N PHE A 12 9.06 5.34 5.37
CA PHE A 12 8.66 6.56 4.69
C PHE A 12 7.85 6.28 3.41
N VAL A 13 8.31 5.35 2.56
CA VAL A 13 7.59 5.03 1.32
C VAL A 13 6.23 4.41 1.64
N GLY A 14 6.17 3.38 2.50
CA GLY A 14 4.89 2.76 2.85
C GLY A 14 3.92 3.75 3.48
N TYR A 15 4.45 4.64 4.32
CA TYR A 15 3.70 5.71 4.97
C TYR A 15 3.09 6.68 3.96
N LEU A 16 3.85 7.12 2.94
CA LEU A 16 3.30 7.98 1.89
C LEU A 16 2.13 7.30 1.16
N PHE A 17 2.28 6.02 0.81
CA PHE A 17 1.21 5.25 0.16
C PHE A 17 -0.01 5.05 1.06
N ALA A 18 0.16 4.95 2.37
CA ALA A 18 -0.97 4.89 3.30
C ALA A 18 -1.66 6.26 3.42
N GLN A 19 -0.88 7.31 3.66
CA GLN A 19 -1.39 8.60 4.10
C GLN A 19 -2.23 9.36 3.09
N VAL A 20 -2.05 9.11 1.78
CA VAL A 20 -2.92 9.74 0.77
C VAL A 20 -4.37 9.29 0.98
N ILE A 21 -4.61 7.99 1.13
CA ILE A 21 -5.95 7.46 1.39
C ILE A 21 -6.42 7.84 2.79
N GLU A 22 -5.57 7.69 3.81
CA GLU A 22 -5.99 7.99 5.18
C GLU A 22 -6.36 9.46 5.36
N PHE A 23 -5.68 10.38 4.68
CA PHE A 23 -6.07 11.77 4.65
C PHE A 23 -7.40 11.98 3.92
N GLN A 24 -7.55 11.39 2.73
CA GLN A 24 -8.78 11.50 1.94
C GLN A 24 -10.00 10.95 2.70
N PHE A 25 -9.86 9.77 3.31
CA PHE A 25 -10.94 9.12 4.05
C PHE A 25 -11.21 9.78 5.41
N ASN A 26 -10.18 9.96 6.25
CA ASN A 26 -10.40 10.45 7.61
C ASN A 26 -10.65 11.95 7.65
N ILE A 27 -9.94 12.75 6.85
CA ILE A 27 -10.10 14.21 6.89
C ILE A 27 -11.18 14.65 5.92
N LEU A 28 -11.11 14.26 4.65
CA LEU A 28 -12.03 14.80 3.65
C LEU A 28 -13.40 14.11 3.74
N ILE A 29 -13.48 12.79 3.84
CA ILE A 29 -14.77 12.09 3.83
C ILE A 29 -15.46 12.14 5.20
N THR A 30 -14.77 11.73 6.26
CA THR A 30 -15.41 11.53 7.58
C THR A 30 -15.22 12.70 8.55
N GLY A 31 -14.23 13.58 8.31
CA GLY A 31 -13.87 14.66 9.24
C GLY A 31 -13.29 14.18 10.58
N ASN A 32 -12.94 12.89 10.71
CA ASN A 32 -12.40 12.28 11.91
C ASN A 32 -10.89 12.47 12.02
N ILE A 33 -10.49 13.64 12.52
CA ILE A 33 -9.08 13.98 12.75
C ILE A 33 -8.43 13.01 13.76
N GLY A 34 -9.18 12.54 14.75
CA GLY A 34 -8.66 11.60 15.75
C GLY A 34 -8.20 10.29 15.12
N ASN A 35 -9.00 9.72 14.21
CA ASN A 35 -8.61 8.51 13.48
C ASN A 35 -7.42 8.76 12.56
N TRP A 36 -7.39 9.93 11.90
CA TRP A 36 -6.22 10.29 11.09
C TRP A 36 -4.94 10.33 11.94
N ILE A 37 -4.95 10.98 13.12
CA ILE A 37 -3.80 11.03 14.03
C ILE A 37 -3.37 9.62 14.46
N PHE A 38 -4.33 8.75 14.78
CA PHE A 38 -4.03 7.35 15.11
C PHE A 38 -3.27 6.67 13.96
N THR A 39 -3.69 6.87 12.70
CA THR A 39 -3.01 6.30 11.53
C THR A 39 -1.56 6.80 11.39
N LEU A 40 -1.28 8.06 11.74
CA LEU A 40 0.08 8.63 11.69
C LEU A 40 1.05 7.82 12.57
N LEU A 41 0.57 7.29 13.70
CA LEU A 41 1.37 6.51 14.65
C LEU A 41 1.35 5.01 14.32
N PHE A 42 0.21 4.51 13.84
CA PHE A 42 0.01 3.09 13.57
C PHE A 42 0.86 2.58 12.40
N TYR A 43 0.88 3.29 11.27
CA TYR A 43 1.59 2.83 10.07
C TYR A 43 3.09 2.66 10.27
N PRO A 44 3.83 3.58 10.92
CA PRO A 44 5.25 3.38 11.19
C PRO A 44 5.56 2.12 11.99
N LEU A 45 4.72 1.78 12.98
CA LEU A 45 4.87 0.57 13.78
C LEU A 45 4.66 -0.68 12.92
N LEU A 46 3.57 -0.71 12.15
CA LEU A 46 3.24 -1.85 11.30
C LEU A 46 4.28 -2.05 10.18
N LEU A 47 4.72 -0.97 9.54
CA LEU A 47 5.75 -0.99 8.50
C LEU A 47 7.12 -1.42 9.04
N THR A 48 7.41 -1.14 10.31
CA THR A 48 8.61 -1.64 10.99
C THR A 48 8.59 -3.17 11.06
N LEU A 49 7.47 -3.76 11.47
CA LEU A 49 7.29 -5.22 11.49
C LEU A 49 7.41 -5.81 10.07
N ALA A 50 6.75 -5.17 9.10
CA ALA A 50 6.82 -5.56 7.70
C ALA A 50 8.24 -5.52 7.14
N TYR A 51 9.04 -4.52 7.50
CA TYR A 51 10.44 -4.44 7.11
C TYR A 51 11.25 -5.63 7.63
N TYR A 52 11.10 -6.03 8.90
CA TYR A 52 11.85 -7.19 9.42
C TYR A 52 11.46 -8.49 8.73
N SER A 53 10.19 -8.68 8.39
CA SER A 53 9.76 -9.87 7.63
C SER A 53 10.37 -9.93 6.21
N THR A 54 10.74 -8.78 5.61
CA THR A 54 11.46 -8.80 4.32
C THR A 54 12.79 -9.53 4.42
N LYS A 55 13.47 -9.48 5.57
CA LYS A 55 14.75 -10.19 5.79
C LYS A 55 14.55 -11.70 5.81
N LEU A 56 13.47 -12.17 6.43
CA LEU A 56 13.11 -13.60 6.47
C LEU A 56 12.82 -14.12 5.06
N ILE A 57 12.03 -13.38 4.30
CA ILE A 57 11.69 -13.72 2.91
C ILE A 57 12.91 -13.70 2.00
N ASN A 58 13.84 -12.77 2.21
CA ASN A 58 15.07 -12.69 1.44
C ASN A 58 15.99 -13.90 1.64
N ASN A 59 15.76 -14.76 2.64
CA ASN A 59 16.50 -16.02 2.81
C ASN A 59 15.97 -17.15 1.91
N ILE A 60 14.80 -16.98 1.30
CA ILE A 60 14.25 -17.95 0.35
C ILE A 60 15.12 -17.93 -0.93
N GLN A 61 15.51 -19.11 -1.41
CA GLN A 61 16.36 -19.26 -2.60
C GLN A 61 15.65 -18.71 -3.85
N ASN A 62 14.41 -19.13 -4.07
CA ASN A 62 13.58 -18.60 -5.15
C ASN A 62 13.04 -17.21 -4.76
N LYS A 63 13.69 -16.14 -5.24
CA LYS A 63 13.32 -14.76 -4.94
C LYS A 63 11.92 -14.39 -5.43
N GLN A 64 11.51 -14.92 -6.58
CA GLN A 64 10.17 -14.69 -7.12
C GLN A 64 9.11 -15.26 -6.16
N LEU A 65 9.29 -16.51 -5.72
CA LEU A 65 8.39 -17.15 -4.75
C LEU A 65 8.39 -16.38 -3.42
N GLY A 66 9.56 -16.02 -2.90
CA GLY A 66 9.64 -15.25 -1.65
C GLY A 66 8.88 -13.92 -1.74
N ASN A 67 9.08 -13.18 -2.83
CA ASN A 67 8.37 -11.90 -3.05
C ASN A 67 6.86 -12.10 -3.23
N PHE A 68 6.43 -13.17 -3.88
CA PHE A 68 5.01 -13.52 -4.01
C PHE A 68 4.38 -13.88 -2.67
N LEU A 69 5.07 -14.68 -1.84
CA LEU A 69 4.61 -15.02 -0.49
C LEU A 69 4.54 -13.78 0.40
N TYR A 70 5.50 -12.86 0.29
CA TYR A 70 5.45 -11.59 1.01
C TYR A 70 4.22 -10.76 0.62
N PHE A 71 3.95 -10.63 -0.68
CA PHE A 71 2.76 -9.96 -1.20
C PHE A 71 1.49 -10.59 -0.64
N LEU A 72 1.34 -11.91 -0.77
CA LEU A 72 0.14 -12.61 -0.33
C LEU A 72 -0.04 -12.50 1.18
N PHE A 73 1.01 -12.77 1.97
CA PHE A 73 0.96 -12.71 3.43
C PHE A 73 0.53 -11.33 3.92
N TRP A 74 1.21 -10.26 3.50
CA TRP A 74 0.94 -8.93 4.03
C TRP A 74 -0.37 -8.32 3.51
N SER A 75 -0.78 -8.63 2.28
CA SER A 75 -2.06 -8.16 1.74
C SER A 75 -3.23 -8.89 2.41
N CYS A 76 -3.13 -10.20 2.63
CA CYS A 76 -4.12 -10.95 3.40
C CYS A 76 -4.10 -10.60 4.88
N PHE A 77 -2.92 -10.34 5.48
CA PHE A 77 -2.82 -9.90 6.87
C PHE A 77 -3.54 -8.56 7.06
N GLY A 78 -3.29 -7.59 6.18
CA GLY A 78 -4.01 -6.33 6.17
C GLY A 78 -5.52 -6.52 6.06
N LEU A 79 -5.97 -7.30 5.08
CA LEU A 79 -7.40 -7.54 4.91
C LEU A 79 -8.04 -8.28 6.12
N PHE A 80 -7.48 -9.41 6.55
CA PHE A 80 -8.12 -10.26 7.55
C PHE A 80 -7.93 -9.77 8.97
N ILE A 81 -6.77 -9.19 9.29
CA ILE A 81 -6.48 -8.74 10.66
C ILE A 81 -6.81 -7.26 10.83
N MET A 82 -6.46 -6.41 9.87
CA MET A 82 -6.74 -4.99 10.05
C MET A 82 -8.20 -4.68 9.73
N GLU A 83 -8.66 -5.04 8.53
CA GLU A 83 -10.01 -4.67 8.11
C GLU A 83 -11.07 -5.48 8.80
N TRP A 84 -10.96 -6.81 8.80
CA TRP A 84 -12.06 -7.64 9.27
C TRP A 84 -12.20 -7.68 10.78
N THR A 85 -11.09 -7.76 11.52
CA THR A 85 -11.16 -7.91 12.99
C THR A 85 -10.99 -6.61 13.75
N ILE A 86 -10.07 -5.74 13.35
CA ILE A 86 -9.82 -4.47 14.06
C ILE A 86 -10.81 -3.38 13.64
N ILE A 87 -11.03 -3.20 12.33
CA ILE A 87 -11.91 -2.14 11.81
C ILE A 87 -13.37 -2.62 11.70
N GLY A 88 -13.60 -3.90 11.41
CA GLY A 88 -14.95 -4.48 11.29
C GLY A 88 -15.55 -4.38 9.87
N ASN A 89 -14.72 -4.33 8.83
CA ASN A 89 -15.11 -4.27 7.41
C ASN A 89 -15.22 -5.65 6.74
N SER A 90 -15.49 -6.70 7.52
CA SER A 90 -15.65 -8.04 6.97
C SER A 90 -16.93 -8.17 6.12
N PRO A 91 -16.99 -9.12 5.15
CA PRO A 91 -18.18 -9.31 4.31
C PRO A 91 -19.47 -9.61 5.08
N TRP A 92 -19.36 -10.16 6.30
CA TRP A 92 -20.52 -10.47 7.15
C TRP A 92 -20.92 -9.33 8.08
N SER A 93 -20.00 -8.42 8.41
CA SER A 93 -20.30 -7.24 9.25
C SER A 93 -20.62 -5.99 8.44
N ASN A 94 -19.96 -5.81 7.30
CA ASN A 94 -20.14 -4.69 6.38
C ASN A 94 -20.10 -5.19 4.92
N PRO A 95 -21.22 -5.71 4.38
CA PRO A 95 -21.28 -6.26 3.03
C PRO A 95 -20.96 -5.23 1.93
N ASP A 96 -21.16 -3.94 2.19
CA ASP A 96 -20.92 -2.85 1.25
C ASP A 96 -19.42 -2.47 1.15
N ALA A 97 -18.58 -2.96 2.08
CA ALA A 97 -17.15 -2.71 2.07
C ALA A 97 -16.46 -3.40 0.88
N ASN A 98 -15.68 -2.62 0.13
CA ASN A 98 -14.99 -3.13 -1.04
C ASN A 98 -13.72 -3.92 -0.65
N GLN A 99 -13.86 -5.25 -0.59
CA GLN A 99 -12.79 -6.16 -0.20
C GLN A 99 -11.58 -6.11 -1.13
N LEU A 100 -11.81 -5.90 -2.42
CA LEU A 100 -10.73 -5.79 -3.41
C LEU A 100 -9.93 -4.51 -3.22
N GLY A 101 -10.60 -3.38 -2.98
CA GLY A 101 -9.97 -2.09 -2.70
C GLY A 101 -9.11 -2.16 -1.44
N MET A 102 -9.65 -2.71 -0.36
CA MET A 102 -8.92 -2.90 0.89
C MET A 102 -7.72 -3.82 0.73
N PHE A 103 -7.88 -4.97 0.06
CA PHE A 103 -6.74 -5.84 -0.26
C PHE A 103 -5.66 -5.09 -1.06
N SER A 104 -6.08 -4.31 -2.05
CA SER A 104 -5.19 -3.51 -2.91
C SER A 104 -4.45 -2.43 -2.14
N PHE A 105 -5.13 -1.79 -1.19
CA PHE A 105 -4.55 -0.82 -0.28
C PHE A 105 -3.43 -1.43 0.55
N TRP A 106 -3.73 -2.52 1.27
CA TRP A 106 -2.74 -3.21 2.08
C TRP A 106 -1.57 -3.74 1.26
N ALA A 107 -1.84 -4.28 0.07
CA ALA A 107 -0.80 -4.66 -0.87
C ALA A 107 0.14 -3.48 -1.19
N ALA A 108 -0.38 -2.28 -1.45
CA ALA A 108 0.45 -1.11 -1.74
C ALA A 108 1.28 -0.66 -0.53
N VAL A 109 0.66 -0.58 0.65
CA VAL A 109 1.33 -0.18 1.88
C VAL A 109 2.57 -1.02 2.15
N PHE A 110 2.54 -2.32 1.85
CA PHE A 110 3.66 -3.23 2.12
C PHE A 110 4.57 -3.48 0.91
N MET A 111 4.02 -3.60 -0.30
CA MET A 111 4.82 -3.90 -1.49
C MET A 111 5.60 -2.72 -2.01
N MET A 112 5.02 -1.52 -2.00
CA MET A 112 5.73 -0.34 -2.49
C MET A 112 7.03 -0.08 -1.74
N PRO A 113 7.06 0.00 -0.40
CA PRO A 113 8.33 0.19 0.29
C PRO A 113 9.33 -0.95 0.06
N LYS A 114 8.86 -2.19 -0.09
CA LYS A 114 9.73 -3.32 -0.46
C LYS A 114 10.36 -3.12 -1.84
N ILE A 115 9.58 -2.72 -2.85
CA ILE A 115 10.09 -2.41 -4.19
C ILE A 115 11.10 -1.26 -4.14
N PHE A 116 10.79 -0.16 -3.44
CA PHE A 116 11.66 1.02 -3.39
C PHE A 116 12.96 0.79 -2.63
N THR A 117 12.97 -0.11 -1.65
CA THR A 117 14.16 -0.49 -0.87
C THR A 117 14.97 -1.62 -1.51
N ASP A 118 14.41 -2.30 -2.50
CA ASP A 118 15.12 -3.27 -3.32
C ASP A 118 16.32 -2.62 -4.03
N LYS A 119 17.47 -3.30 -4.05
CA LYS A 119 18.71 -2.77 -4.63
C LYS A 119 18.90 -3.12 -6.10
N ASN A 120 18.06 -3.99 -6.66
CA ASN A 120 18.17 -4.38 -8.06
C ASN A 120 18.03 -3.17 -8.99
N GLU A 121 19.08 -2.90 -9.77
CA GLU A 121 19.13 -1.73 -10.65
C GLU A 121 18.14 -1.80 -11.81
N HIS A 122 17.76 -3.01 -12.24
CA HIS A 122 16.76 -3.19 -13.29
C HIS A 122 15.38 -2.64 -12.89
N LEU A 123 15.16 -2.39 -11.60
CA LEU A 123 13.93 -1.81 -11.06
C LEU A 123 13.89 -0.28 -11.12
N LYS A 124 14.96 0.41 -11.57
CA LYS A 124 15.01 1.88 -11.63
C LYS A 124 13.82 2.46 -12.40
N ASN A 125 13.53 1.92 -13.58
CA ASN A 125 12.39 2.36 -14.41
C ASN A 125 11.04 2.01 -13.76
N LEU A 126 10.93 0.84 -13.13
CA LEU A 126 9.71 0.44 -12.42
C LEU A 126 9.39 1.42 -11.29
N LYS A 127 10.38 1.76 -10.45
CA LYS A 127 10.22 2.72 -9.35
C LYS A 127 9.81 4.10 -9.86
N LYS A 128 10.43 4.57 -10.94
CA LYS A 128 10.09 5.83 -11.59
C LYS A 128 8.62 5.85 -12.05
N ASN A 129 8.17 4.78 -12.71
CA ASN A 129 6.79 4.65 -13.17
C ASN A 129 5.79 4.59 -12.01
N ILE A 130 6.12 3.87 -10.94
CA ILE A 130 5.31 3.85 -9.71
C ILE A 130 5.22 5.27 -9.13
N THR A 131 6.33 6.00 -9.04
CA THR A 131 6.32 7.37 -8.52
C THR A 131 5.45 8.28 -9.37
N TYR A 132 5.59 8.26 -10.70
CA TYR A 132 4.74 9.10 -11.56
C TYR A 132 3.27 8.75 -11.43
N TYR A 133 2.94 7.46 -11.43
CA TYR A 133 1.58 7.00 -11.25
C TYR A 133 1.01 7.48 -9.91
N PHE A 134 1.73 7.26 -8.82
CA PHE A 134 1.27 7.61 -7.48
C PHE A 134 1.15 9.12 -7.27
N VAL A 135 2.11 9.90 -7.77
CA VAL A 135 2.06 11.37 -7.70
C VAL A 135 0.89 11.90 -8.52
N ALA A 136 0.72 11.43 -9.76
CA ALA A 136 -0.42 11.82 -10.59
C ALA A 136 -1.75 11.45 -9.93
N TYR A 137 -1.86 10.22 -9.41
CA TYR A 137 -3.01 9.76 -8.64
C TYR A 137 -3.32 10.71 -7.48
N ALA A 138 -2.35 10.99 -6.60
CA ALA A 138 -2.55 11.83 -5.43
C ALA A 138 -2.90 13.28 -5.78
N LEU A 139 -2.27 13.84 -6.83
CA LEU A 139 -2.54 15.19 -7.34
C LEU A 139 -3.90 15.31 -8.03
N ILE A 140 -4.50 14.22 -8.48
CA ILE A 140 -5.84 14.22 -9.05
C ILE A 140 -6.87 14.00 -7.96
N THR A 141 -6.71 12.95 -7.15
CA THR A 141 -7.73 12.52 -6.17
C THR A 141 -7.85 13.48 -4.99
N THR A 142 -6.75 14.06 -4.51
CA THR A 142 -6.80 14.96 -3.35
C THR A 142 -7.54 16.27 -3.65
N PRO A 143 -7.24 16.99 -4.76
CA PRO A 143 -8.03 18.18 -5.13
C PRO A 143 -9.48 17.84 -5.43
N LEU A 144 -9.76 16.69 -6.08
CA LEU A 144 -11.14 16.23 -6.29
C LEU A 144 -11.88 16.10 -4.95
N GLY A 145 -11.25 15.50 -3.94
CA GLY A 145 -11.82 15.41 -2.60
C GLY A 145 -12.13 16.77 -1.98
N LEU A 146 -11.27 17.78 -2.19
CA LEU A 146 -11.46 19.12 -1.66
C LEU A 146 -12.60 19.90 -2.35
N VAL A 147 -12.79 19.73 -3.65
CA VAL A 147 -13.79 20.48 -4.42
C VAL A 147 -15.16 19.80 -4.47
N LEU A 148 -15.22 18.48 -4.27
CA LEU A 148 -16.46 17.72 -4.37
C LEU A 148 -17.40 18.04 -3.19
N PRO A 149 -18.72 18.15 -3.45
CA PRO A 149 -19.74 18.17 -2.41
C PRO A 149 -19.68 16.93 -1.51
N GLN A 150 -20.01 17.11 -0.23
CA GLN A 150 -19.91 16.07 0.79
C GLN A 150 -20.64 14.76 0.42
N ASN A 151 -21.82 14.87 -0.19
CA ASN A 151 -22.65 13.73 -0.59
C ASN A 151 -22.05 12.91 -1.75
N LEU A 152 -21.16 13.49 -2.56
CA LEU A 152 -20.50 12.80 -3.68
C LEU A 152 -19.09 12.31 -3.31
N ARG A 153 -18.47 12.95 -2.31
CA ARG A 153 -17.07 12.73 -1.94
C ARG A 153 -16.77 11.27 -1.61
N LEU A 154 -17.61 10.63 -0.78
CA LEU A 154 -17.45 9.22 -0.42
C LEU A 154 -17.44 8.33 -1.66
N PHE A 155 -18.49 8.40 -2.48
CA PHE A 155 -18.63 7.56 -3.66
C PHE A 155 -17.47 7.74 -4.63
N VAL A 156 -17.13 8.99 -4.97
CA VAL A 156 -16.11 9.27 -5.98
C VAL A 156 -14.73 8.84 -5.49
N LEU A 157 -14.33 9.24 -4.28
CA LEU A 157 -13.00 8.92 -3.77
C LEU A 157 -12.80 7.42 -3.56
N VAL A 158 -13.79 6.71 -3.01
CA VAL A 158 -13.71 5.25 -2.84
C VAL A 158 -13.49 4.53 -4.17
N TRP A 159 -14.20 4.92 -5.24
CA TRP A 159 -13.97 4.32 -6.55
C TRP A 159 -12.60 4.65 -7.14
N PHE A 160 -12.11 5.89 -6.95
CA PHE A 160 -10.75 6.24 -7.32
C PHE A 160 -9.72 5.42 -6.53
N GLU A 161 -9.93 5.18 -5.25
CA GLU A 161 -9.07 4.35 -4.41
C GLU A 161 -9.04 2.90 -4.89
N ILE A 162 -10.21 2.30 -5.12
CA ILE A 162 -10.34 0.93 -5.64
C ILE A 162 -9.57 0.82 -6.96
N ILE A 163 -9.91 1.65 -7.95
CA ILE A 163 -9.27 1.60 -9.28
C ILE A 163 -7.78 1.90 -9.17
N GLY A 164 -7.45 2.95 -8.41
CA GLY A 164 -6.10 3.47 -8.25
C GLY A 164 -5.13 2.46 -7.67
N TYR A 165 -5.53 1.80 -6.58
CA TYR A 165 -4.70 0.81 -5.89
C TYR A 165 -4.79 -0.57 -6.55
N THR A 166 -5.92 -0.95 -7.12
CA THR A 166 -6.00 -2.19 -7.92
C THR A 166 -5.06 -2.12 -9.11
N ALA A 167 -4.98 -1.00 -9.83
CA ALA A 167 -4.06 -0.83 -10.95
C ALA A 167 -2.58 -0.96 -10.55
N MET A 168 -2.22 -0.67 -9.29
CA MET A 168 -0.84 -0.85 -8.79
C MET A 168 -0.38 -2.32 -8.81
N HIS A 169 -1.29 -3.29 -8.89
CA HIS A 169 -0.93 -4.71 -9.06
C HIS A 169 -0.11 -4.97 -10.32
N LEU A 170 -0.30 -4.16 -11.37
CA LEU A 170 0.51 -4.23 -12.58
C LEU A 170 2.00 -4.01 -12.27
N PHE A 171 2.32 -3.14 -11.30
CA PHE A 171 3.69 -2.93 -10.84
C PHE A 171 4.20 -4.09 -9.99
N TYR A 172 3.35 -4.75 -9.18
CA TYR A 172 3.73 -5.93 -8.41
C TYR A 172 4.05 -7.11 -9.32
N PHE A 173 3.21 -7.36 -10.32
CA PHE A 173 3.48 -8.43 -11.28
C PHE A 173 4.71 -8.14 -12.12
N SER A 174 4.93 -6.88 -12.51
CA SER A 174 6.17 -6.45 -13.16
C SER A 174 7.39 -6.69 -12.26
N TYR A 175 7.29 -6.38 -10.97
CA TYR A 175 8.34 -6.65 -9.98
C TYR A 175 8.66 -8.14 -9.88
N LEU A 176 7.65 -9.01 -9.76
CA LEU A 176 7.83 -10.46 -9.70
C LEU A 176 8.46 -11.02 -10.98
N LYS A 177 8.04 -10.53 -12.15
CA LYS A 177 8.58 -10.95 -13.45
C LYS A 177 10.07 -10.63 -13.60
N ASN A 178 10.52 -9.47 -13.13
CA ASN A 178 11.95 -9.09 -13.16
C ASN A 178 12.84 -10.06 -12.38
N TYR A 179 12.30 -10.71 -11.35
CA TYR A 179 13.02 -11.75 -10.58
C TYR A 179 12.98 -13.14 -11.22
N SER A 180 12.04 -13.41 -12.13
CA SER A 180 11.99 -14.66 -12.91
C SER A 180 13.06 -14.71 -14.00
N ILE A 181 13.40 -13.53 -14.57
CA ILE A 181 14.36 -13.40 -15.67
C ILE A 181 15.81 -13.43 -15.16
N SER A 182 16.07 -12.91 -13.96
CA SER A 182 17.41 -12.86 -13.37
C SER A 182 17.92 -14.21 -12.83
N THR A 183 17.08 -15.25 -12.80
CA THR A 183 17.42 -16.61 -12.35
C THR A 183 17.64 -17.59 -13.51
N LYS A 184 17.61 -17.10 -14.75
CA LYS A 184 18.05 -17.83 -15.95
C LYS A 184 19.40 -17.27 -16.39
#